data_AF-L7CFA3-F1
#
_entry.id   AF-L7CFA3-F1
#
_cell.length_a   1.000
_cell.length_b   1.000
_cell.length_c   1.000
_cell.angle_alpha   90.00
_cell.angle_beta   90.00
_cell.angle_gamma   90.00
#
_symmetry.space_group_name_H-M   'P 1'
#
loop_
_entity.id
_entity.type
_entity.pdbx_description
1 polymer ?
#
loop_
_entity_poly.entity_id
_entity_poly.type
_entity_poly.pdbx_seq_one_letter_code
_entity_poly.pdbx_strand_id
1 'polypeptide(L)'
;MSNDDWYRRTTWTEADSTAFQARLKRSRGTYHKAQYLRIQAHYLANAKLAQDAVELLDQLFADFPDPSQLAQAHLQYAECMLASDRIDDAITSYRLAFDAEQAYPNSRSQLWLDFPWLIVTRCLTDLFPEIDAYLDWGDRAITFPVEEFRLNTILAFVADESGNAESARSHARTALTAAAKEHSGFVRHPTVGLVSNPDMTVLDRLQGLAGV
;
A
#
# COMPACT_ATOMS: atom_id res chain seq x y z
N MET A 1 5.27 -5.27 -31.59
CA MET A 1 5.88 -6.54 -31.17
C MET A 1 4.92 -7.19 -30.19
N SER A 2 4.60 -8.47 -30.38
CA SER A 2 3.58 -9.19 -29.61
C SER A 2 3.89 -9.13 -28.12
N ASN A 3 3.14 -8.32 -27.37
CA ASN A 3 3.18 -8.19 -25.90
C ASN A 3 2.61 -9.46 -25.28
N ASP A 4 3.40 -10.53 -25.30
CA ASP A 4 3.11 -11.71 -24.50
C ASP A 4 3.49 -11.36 -23.06
N ASP A 5 2.55 -10.77 -22.30
CA ASP A 5 2.69 -10.29 -20.92
C ASP A 5 2.85 -11.47 -19.94
N TRP A 6 3.91 -12.25 -20.14
CA TRP A 6 4.15 -13.53 -19.50
C TRP A 6 4.41 -13.46 -17.99
N TYR A 7 4.66 -12.25 -17.48
CA TYR A 7 4.92 -11.91 -16.09
C TYR A 7 3.75 -11.12 -15.45
N ARG A 8 2.54 -11.23 -16.02
CA ARG A 8 1.30 -10.62 -15.52
C ARG A 8 0.14 -11.61 -15.46
N ARG A 9 0.44 -12.88 -15.19
CA ARG A 9 -0.57 -13.95 -15.14
C ARG A 9 -1.45 -13.82 -13.89
N THR A 10 -2.72 -14.16 -14.03
CA THR A 10 -3.69 -14.24 -12.92
C THR A 10 -4.05 -15.69 -12.54
N THR A 11 -3.49 -16.67 -13.25
CA THR A 11 -3.50 -18.10 -12.89
C THR A 11 -2.10 -18.55 -12.55
N TRP A 12 -1.97 -19.55 -11.68
CA TRP A 12 -0.67 -20.07 -11.25
C TRP A 12 -0.62 -21.59 -11.16
N THR A 13 -0.87 -22.25 -12.28
CA THR A 13 -0.69 -23.70 -12.39
C THR A 13 0.80 -24.07 -12.42
N GLU A 14 1.12 -25.35 -12.23
CA GLU A 14 2.49 -25.87 -12.40
C GLU A 14 3.09 -25.50 -13.78
N ALA A 15 2.26 -25.53 -14.83
CA ALA A 15 2.67 -25.13 -16.17
C ALA A 15 2.98 -23.62 -16.26
N ASP A 16 2.18 -22.78 -15.60
CA ASP A 16 2.40 -21.33 -15.54
C ASP A 16 3.71 -21.01 -14.81
N SER A 17 3.90 -21.59 -13.62
CA SER A 17 5.11 -21.41 -12.81
C SER A 17 6.36 -21.90 -13.56
N THR A 18 6.30 -23.09 -14.16
CA THR A 18 7.41 -23.64 -14.97
C THR A 18 7.75 -22.71 -16.15
N ALA A 19 6.75 -22.23 -16.88
CA ALA A 19 6.96 -21.33 -18.01
C ALA A 19 7.55 -19.99 -17.57
N PHE A 20 7.07 -19.44 -16.44
CA PHE A 20 7.59 -18.21 -15.85
C PHE A 20 9.06 -18.38 -15.45
N GLN A 21 9.39 -19.41 -14.68
CA GLN A 21 10.76 -19.68 -14.22
C GLN A 21 11.73 -19.91 -15.39
N ALA A 22 11.29 -20.62 -16.43
CA ALA A 22 12.09 -20.82 -17.64
C ALA A 22 12.39 -19.50 -18.38
N ARG A 23 11.47 -18.52 -18.36
CA ARG A 23 11.71 -17.18 -18.93
C ARG A 23 12.56 -16.33 -17.99
N LEU A 24 12.26 -16.31 -16.69
CA LEU A 24 13.03 -15.60 -15.67
C LEU A 24 14.52 -15.99 -15.69
N LYS A 25 14.82 -17.28 -15.82
CA LYS A 25 16.20 -17.78 -15.93
C LYS A 25 16.96 -17.18 -17.12
N ARG A 26 16.27 -16.92 -18.23
CA ARG A 26 16.83 -16.34 -19.46
C ARG A 26 16.92 -14.81 -19.43
N SER A 27 16.14 -14.15 -18.57
CA SER A 27 16.19 -12.70 -18.38
C SER A 27 17.57 -12.26 -17.87
N ARG A 28 18.06 -11.13 -18.37
CA ARG A 28 19.39 -10.60 -18.06
C ARG A 28 19.32 -9.61 -16.90
N GLY A 29 20.30 -9.68 -16.01
CA GLY A 29 20.48 -8.70 -14.92
C GLY A 29 19.51 -8.90 -13.75
N THR A 30 19.99 -8.51 -12.57
CA THR A 30 19.24 -8.59 -11.30
C THR A 30 17.99 -7.71 -11.35
N TYR A 31 18.12 -6.47 -11.85
CA TYR A 31 17.02 -5.52 -12.01
C TYR A 31 15.80 -6.11 -12.72
N HIS A 32 15.98 -6.67 -13.92
CA HIS A 32 14.86 -7.19 -14.70
C HIS A 32 14.22 -8.42 -14.03
N LYS A 33 15.03 -9.29 -13.43
CA LYS A 33 14.50 -10.46 -12.70
C LYS A 33 13.69 -10.06 -11.48
N ALA A 34 14.20 -9.14 -10.66
CA ALA A 34 13.50 -8.57 -9.53
C ALA A 34 12.18 -7.91 -9.98
N GLN A 35 12.23 -7.11 -11.05
CA GLN A 35 11.04 -6.45 -11.58
C GLN A 35 9.99 -7.47 -12.07
N TYR A 36 10.38 -8.54 -12.78
CA TYR A 36 9.43 -9.55 -13.25
C TYR A 36 8.81 -10.33 -12.08
N LEU A 37 9.60 -10.69 -11.07
CA LEU A 37 9.11 -11.34 -9.86
C LEU A 37 8.08 -10.45 -9.14
N ARG A 38 8.43 -9.18 -8.88
CA ARG A 38 7.56 -8.20 -8.23
C ARG A 38 6.26 -7.97 -9.00
N ILE A 39 6.34 -7.80 -10.32
CA ILE A 39 5.14 -7.57 -11.14
C ILE A 39 4.27 -8.83 -11.12
N GLN A 40 4.82 -10.03 -11.32
CA GLN A 40 4.03 -11.25 -11.32
C GLN A 40 3.39 -11.49 -9.95
N ALA A 41 4.12 -11.29 -8.85
CA ALA A 41 3.59 -11.40 -7.49
C ALA A 41 2.37 -10.49 -7.27
N HIS A 42 2.42 -9.24 -7.74
CA HIS A 42 1.27 -8.32 -7.67
C HIS A 42 0.02 -8.87 -8.37
N TYR A 43 0.18 -9.42 -9.58
CA TYR A 43 -0.96 -9.99 -10.31
C TYR A 43 -1.53 -11.23 -9.62
N LEU A 44 -0.68 -12.06 -8.99
CA LEU A 44 -1.13 -13.22 -8.21
C LEU A 44 -1.87 -12.81 -6.94
N ALA A 45 -1.33 -11.85 -6.18
CA ALA A 45 -1.99 -11.32 -4.99
C ALA A 45 -3.40 -10.78 -5.31
N ASN A 46 -3.53 -10.00 -6.39
CA ASN A 46 -4.82 -9.51 -6.87
C ASN A 46 -5.78 -10.63 -7.29
N ALA A 47 -5.25 -11.72 -7.85
CA ALA A 47 -6.00 -12.93 -8.20
C ALA A 47 -6.30 -13.85 -7.00
N LYS A 48 -6.04 -13.39 -5.76
CA LYS A 48 -6.24 -14.15 -4.52
C LYS A 48 -5.33 -15.37 -4.37
N LEU A 49 -4.17 -15.32 -5.00
CA LEU A 49 -3.10 -16.32 -4.93
C LEU A 49 -1.93 -15.77 -4.08
N ALA A 50 -2.23 -15.42 -2.83
CA ALA A 50 -1.29 -14.72 -1.94
C ALA A 50 -0.06 -15.59 -1.59
N GLN A 51 -0.23 -16.91 -1.42
CA GLN A 51 0.88 -17.81 -1.14
C GLN A 51 1.88 -17.84 -2.30
N ASP A 52 1.40 -17.98 -3.54
CA ASP A 52 2.25 -17.98 -4.73
C ASP A 52 2.96 -16.63 -4.92
N ALA A 53 2.26 -15.52 -4.62
CA ALA A 53 2.86 -14.19 -4.65
C ALA A 53 4.01 -14.07 -3.64
N VAL A 54 3.83 -14.59 -2.42
CA VAL A 54 4.84 -14.61 -1.36
C VAL A 54 6.08 -15.40 -1.80
N GLU A 55 5.90 -16.58 -2.40
CA GLU A 55 7.03 -17.38 -2.89
C GLU A 55 7.87 -16.62 -3.94
N LEU A 56 7.23 -15.85 -4.83
CA LEU A 56 7.95 -15.01 -5.79
C LEU A 56 8.67 -13.82 -5.15
N LEU A 57 8.09 -13.24 -4.10
CA LEU A 57 8.72 -12.14 -3.34
C LEU A 57 9.89 -12.65 -2.50
N ASP A 58 9.76 -13.81 -1.86
CA ASP A 58 10.85 -14.46 -1.15
C ASP A 58 12.03 -14.77 -2.10
N GLN A 59 11.73 -15.25 -3.31
CA GLN A 59 12.73 -15.43 -4.36
C GLN A 59 13.39 -14.11 -4.75
N LEU A 60 12.63 -13.01 -4.84
CA LEU A 60 13.17 -11.69 -5.12
C LEU A 60 14.17 -11.28 -4.04
N PHE A 61 13.80 -11.39 -2.77
CA PHE A 61 14.64 -10.98 -1.65
C PHE A 61 15.92 -11.82 -1.53
N ALA A 62 15.82 -13.13 -1.76
CA ALA A 62 16.94 -14.06 -1.64
C ALA A 62 17.90 -13.99 -2.82
N ASP A 63 17.37 -14.06 -4.05
CA ASP A 63 18.19 -14.29 -5.24
C ASP A 63 18.48 -13.00 -6.02
N PHE A 64 17.57 -12.03 -5.96
CA PHE A 64 17.61 -10.83 -6.80
C PHE A 64 17.25 -9.52 -6.06
N PRO A 65 17.91 -9.19 -4.93
CA PRO A 65 17.58 -7.99 -4.14
C PRO A 65 18.06 -6.70 -4.82
N ASP A 66 17.36 -6.29 -5.87
CA ASP A 66 17.62 -5.02 -6.54
C ASP A 66 17.06 -3.84 -5.73
N PRO A 67 17.87 -2.87 -5.30
CA PRO A 67 17.43 -1.78 -4.42
C PRO A 67 16.24 -0.98 -4.96
N SER A 68 16.12 -0.84 -6.28
CA SER A 68 15.02 -0.09 -6.89
C SER A 68 13.67 -0.82 -6.82
N GLN A 69 13.66 -2.10 -6.44
CA GLN A 69 12.45 -2.93 -6.35
C GLN A 69 12.06 -3.25 -4.90
N LEU A 70 12.99 -3.15 -3.94
CA LEU A 70 12.80 -3.64 -2.57
C LEU A 70 11.65 -2.98 -1.83
N ALA A 71 11.55 -1.65 -1.84
CA ALA A 71 10.47 -0.93 -1.14
C ALA A 71 9.08 -1.41 -1.58
N GLN A 72 8.85 -1.47 -2.89
CA GLN A 72 7.58 -1.92 -3.45
C GLN A 72 7.34 -3.42 -3.27
N ALA A 73 8.40 -4.24 -3.27
CA ALA A 73 8.29 -5.68 -2.99
C ALA A 73 7.88 -5.93 -1.53
N HIS A 74 8.44 -5.20 -0.57
CA HIS A 74 8.03 -5.29 0.84
C HIS A 74 6.60 -4.80 1.06
N LEU A 75 6.14 -3.76 0.35
CA LEU A 75 4.72 -3.36 0.39
C LEU A 75 3.79 -4.47 -0.11
N GLN A 76 4.12 -5.10 -1.24
CA GLN A 76 3.31 -6.21 -1.78
C GLN A 76 3.34 -7.43 -0.86
N TYR A 77 4.46 -7.66 -0.18
CA TYR A 77 4.55 -8.70 0.85
C TYR A 77 3.61 -8.39 2.01
N ALA A 78 3.61 -7.13 2.49
CA ALA A 78 2.70 -6.68 3.54
C ALA A 78 1.24 -6.88 3.14
N GLU A 79 0.85 -6.53 1.90
CA GLU A 79 -0.49 -6.78 1.37
C GLU A 79 -0.87 -8.28 1.39
N CYS A 80 0.05 -9.17 1.03
CA CYS A 80 -0.18 -10.62 1.09
C CYS A 80 -0.34 -11.12 2.53
N MET A 81 0.43 -10.58 3.47
CA MET A 81 0.32 -10.90 4.90
C MET A 81 -1.02 -10.42 5.47
N LEU A 82 -1.44 -9.19 5.14
CA LEU A 82 -2.75 -8.65 5.54
C LEU A 82 -3.91 -9.48 4.99
N ALA A 83 -3.82 -9.94 3.74
CA ALA A 83 -4.83 -10.82 3.15
C ALA A 83 -4.94 -12.18 3.87
N SER A 84 -3.90 -12.56 4.62
CA SER A 84 -3.84 -13.79 5.43
C SER A 84 -3.99 -13.53 6.93
N ASP A 85 -4.41 -12.32 7.33
CA ASP A 85 -4.54 -11.86 8.73
C ASP A 85 -3.25 -11.94 9.56
N ARG A 86 -2.10 -11.95 8.90
CA ARG A 86 -0.76 -11.97 9.52
C ARG A 86 -0.26 -10.55 9.78
N ILE A 87 -0.91 -9.86 10.72
CA ILE A 87 -0.69 -8.42 10.96
C ILE A 87 0.76 -8.11 11.37
N ASP A 88 1.38 -8.89 12.26
CA ASP A 88 2.76 -8.65 12.71
C ASP A 88 3.80 -8.75 11.58
N ASP A 89 3.57 -9.69 10.65
CA ASP A 89 4.43 -9.86 9.47
C ASP A 89 4.23 -8.70 8.48
N ALA A 90 3.01 -8.19 8.35
CA ALA A 90 2.74 -6.99 7.57
C ALA A 90 3.42 -5.76 8.15
N ILE A 91 3.35 -5.56 9.48
CA ILE A 91 4.05 -4.46 10.18
C ILE A 91 5.55 -4.53 9.94
N THR A 92 6.14 -5.72 10.09
CA THR A 92 7.56 -5.94 9.81
C THR A 92 7.90 -5.56 8.37
N SER A 93 7.05 -5.96 7.42
CA SER A 93 7.25 -5.66 6.00
C SER A 93 7.11 -4.17 5.68
N TYR A 94 6.19 -3.45 6.32
CA TYR A 94 6.08 -2.00 6.16
C TYR A 94 7.33 -1.26 6.65
N ARG A 95 7.89 -1.66 7.80
CA ARG A 95 9.15 -1.10 8.31
C ARG A 95 10.32 -1.39 7.36
N LEU A 96 10.42 -2.61 6.83
CA LEU A 96 11.43 -2.96 5.82
C LEU A 96 11.25 -2.18 4.51
N ALA A 97 10.01 -1.90 4.10
CA ALA A 97 9.74 -1.03 2.96
C ALA A 97 10.25 0.40 3.22
N PHE A 98 10.09 0.91 4.44
CA PHE A 98 10.57 2.23 4.85
C PHE A 98 12.08 2.33 4.81
N ASP A 99 12.77 1.35 5.39
CA ASP A 99 14.22 1.26 5.34
C ASP A 99 14.73 1.21 3.89
N ALA A 100 14.05 0.46 3.01
CA ALA A 100 14.38 0.39 1.60
C ALA A 100 14.15 1.71 0.85
N GLU A 101 13.09 2.47 1.14
CA GLU A 101 12.87 3.81 0.57
C GLU A 101 13.92 4.81 1.05
N GLN A 102 14.30 4.77 2.32
CA GLN A 102 15.35 5.63 2.84
C GLN A 102 16.71 5.31 2.21
N ALA A 103 17.02 4.03 2.03
CA ALA A 103 18.25 3.59 1.37
C ALA A 103 18.25 3.90 -0.14
N TYR A 104 17.08 3.94 -0.78
CA TYR A 104 16.93 4.25 -2.20
C TYR A 104 15.82 5.30 -2.46
N PRO A 105 16.08 6.59 -2.17
CA PRO A 105 15.04 7.65 -2.16
C PRO A 105 14.40 7.97 -3.51
N ASN A 106 14.94 7.43 -4.61
CA ASN A 106 14.39 7.57 -5.95
C ASN A 106 13.21 6.63 -6.22
N SER A 107 13.00 5.62 -5.37
CA SER A 107 11.86 4.71 -5.45
C SER A 107 10.91 4.97 -4.28
N ARG A 108 10.03 5.96 -4.45
CA ARG A 108 9.00 6.30 -3.46
C ARG A 108 7.64 5.71 -3.84
N SER A 109 6.94 5.20 -2.86
CA SER A 109 5.63 4.54 -2.99
C SER A 109 4.57 5.26 -2.15
N GLN A 110 3.43 4.61 -1.92
CA GLN A 110 2.35 5.08 -1.02
C GLN A 110 2.55 4.62 0.43
N LEU A 111 3.72 4.05 0.77
CA LEU A 111 4.08 3.60 2.13
C LEU A 111 3.75 4.62 3.22
N TRP A 112 4.06 5.90 2.96
CA TRP A 112 3.83 7.01 3.88
C TRP A 112 2.38 7.15 4.32
N LEU A 113 1.43 6.64 3.52
CA LEU A 113 0.01 6.64 3.80
C LEU A 113 -0.51 5.23 4.15
N ASP A 114 0.06 4.20 3.52
CA ASP A 114 -0.35 2.80 3.69
C ASP A 114 -0.13 2.26 5.09
N PHE A 115 1.04 2.51 5.67
CA PHE A 115 1.31 1.99 7.00
C PHE A 115 0.59 2.76 8.12
N PRO A 116 0.60 4.10 8.15
CA PRO A 116 -0.22 4.85 9.11
C PRO A 116 -1.71 4.51 9.02
N TRP A 117 -2.24 4.29 7.80
CA TRP A 117 -3.62 3.85 7.62
C TRP A 117 -3.88 2.51 8.29
N LEU A 118 -3.00 1.51 8.13
CA LEU A 118 -3.12 0.24 8.83
C LEU A 118 -3.15 0.45 10.36
N ILE A 119 -2.21 1.23 10.89
CA ILE A 119 -2.07 1.50 12.33
C ILE A 119 -3.38 2.03 12.91
N VAL A 120 -3.95 3.08 12.31
CA VAL A 120 -5.17 3.72 12.84
C VAL A 120 -6.43 2.89 12.63
N THR A 121 -6.55 2.18 11.50
CA THR A 121 -7.74 1.37 11.19
C THR A 121 -7.80 0.06 11.96
N ARG A 122 -6.64 -0.44 12.41
CA ARG A 122 -6.55 -1.61 13.30
C ARG A 122 -6.41 -1.24 14.78
N CYS A 123 -6.51 0.05 15.10
CA CYS A 123 -6.36 0.57 16.48
C CYS A 123 -5.07 0.09 17.16
N LEU A 124 -3.96 0.06 16.42
CA LEU A 124 -2.64 -0.32 16.93
C LEU A 124 -2.03 0.87 17.68
N THR A 125 -2.65 1.28 18.79
CA THR A 125 -2.31 2.51 19.54
C THR A 125 -0.86 2.56 19.97
N ASP A 126 -0.25 1.41 20.29
CA ASP A 126 1.17 1.32 20.64
C ASP A 126 2.11 1.78 19.52
N LEU A 127 1.64 1.77 18.27
CA LEU A 127 2.40 2.20 17.09
C LEU A 127 2.08 3.64 16.65
N PHE A 128 1.16 4.34 17.31
CA PHE A 128 0.82 5.73 16.96
C PHE A 128 2.04 6.66 16.98
N PRO A 129 3.00 6.54 17.92
CA PRO A 129 4.21 7.37 17.90
C PRO A 129 5.07 7.20 16.63
N GLU A 130 4.92 6.13 15.86
CA GLU A 130 5.67 5.94 14.61
C GLU A 130 5.07 6.73 13.44
N ILE A 131 3.79 7.10 13.49
CA ILE A 131 3.04 7.67 12.36
C ILE A 131 3.73 8.93 11.81
N ASP A 132 4.19 9.83 12.68
CA ASP A 132 4.77 11.10 12.29
C ASP A 132 5.99 10.91 11.37
N ALA A 133 6.83 9.90 11.63
CA ALA A 133 7.99 9.62 10.80
C ALA A 133 7.61 9.27 9.34
N TYR A 134 6.50 8.56 9.15
CA TYR A 134 6.00 8.21 7.81
C TYR A 134 5.36 9.41 7.12
N LEU A 135 4.56 10.20 7.84
CA LEU A 135 3.91 11.39 7.29
C LEU A 135 4.95 12.46 6.90
N ASP A 136 5.97 12.68 7.73
CA ASP A 136 7.07 13.62 7.46
C ASP A 136 7.92 13.17 6.27
N TRP A 137 8.24 11.87 6.15
CA TRP A 137 8.92 11.33 4.98
C TRP A 137 8.08 11.49 3.70
N GLY A 138 6.77 11.34 3.87
CA GLY A 138 5.76 11.44 2.83
C GLY A 138 5.40 12.85 2.41
N ASP A 139 5.98 13.92 2.99
CA ASP A 139 5.60 15.32 2.76
C ASP A 139 5.55 15.67 1.26
N ARG A 140 4.35 15.53 0.70
CA ARG A 140 4.06 15.55 -0.74
C ARG A 140 2.71 16.19 -0.96
N ALA A 141 2.56 16.79 -2.13
CA ALA A 141 1.28 17.33 -2.56
C ALA A 141 0.25 16.20 -2.73
N ILE A 142 -0.82 16.27 -1.95
CA ILE A 142 -2.00 15.42 -2.08
C ILE A 142 -2.61 15.66 -3.46
N THR A 143 -2.77 14.61 -4.25
CA THR A 143 -3.27 14.70 -5.63
C THR A 143 -4.71 14.24 -5.73
N PHE A 144 -5.08 13.19 -4.98
CA PHE A 144 -6.37 12.53 -5.12
C PHE A 144 -7.24 12.65 -3.85
N PRO A 145 -8.58 12.71 -4.00
CA PRO A 145 -9.51 12.67 -2.86
C PRO A 145 -9.30 11.50 -1.91
N VAL A 146 -8.92 10.32 -2.40
CA VAL A 146 -8.63 9.15 -1.56
C VAL A 146 -7.42 9.36 -0.65
N GLU A 147 -6.40 10.10 -1.12
CA GLU A 147 -5.23 10.44 -0.30
C GLU A 147 -5.62 11.44 0.80
N GLU A 148 -6.41 12.46 0.44
CA GLU A 148 -6.95 13.45 1.38
C GLU A 148 -7.81 12.80 2.46
N PHE A 149 -8.70 11.88 2.07
CA PHE A 149 -9.54 11.11 2.97
C PHE A 149 -8.70 10.30 3.96
N ARG A 150 -7.73 9.53 3.46
CA ARG A 150 -6.90 8.68 4.30
C ARG A 150 -6.03 9.48 5.26
N LEU A 151 -5.36 10.53 4.77
CA LEU A 151 -4.52 11.38 5.60
C LEU A 151 -5.33 12.02 6.73
N ASN A 152 -6.47 12.63 6.41
CA ASN A 152 -7.29 13.26 7.44
C ASN A 152 -7.95 12.25 8.38
N THR A 153 -8.20 11.01 7.93
CA THR A 153 -8.63 9.95 8.85
C THR A 153 -7.53 9.60 9.85
N ILE A 154 -6.29 9.43 9.39
CA ILE A 154 -5.13 9.18 10.25
C ILE A 154 -4.98 10.28 11.28
N LEU A 155 -4.95 11.54 10.84
CA LEU A 155 -4.80 12.69 11.72
C LEU A 155 -5.98 12.83 12.70
N ALA A 156 -7.21 12.55 12.26
CA ALA A 156 -8.38 12.57 13.14
C ALA A 156 -8.27 11.55 14.27
N PHE A 157 -7.88 10.31 13.96
CA PHE A 157 -7.82 9.22 14.95
C PHE A 157 -6.64 9.40 15.90
N VAL A 158 -5.49 9.89 15.43
CA VAL A 158 -4.34 10.22 16.30
C VAL A 158 -4.67 11.38 17.24
N ALA A 159 -5.34 12.42 16.72
CA ALA A 159 -5.74 13.57 17.54
C ALA A 159 -6.78 13.18 18.61
N ASP A 160 -7.73 12.32 18.25
CA ASP A 160 -8.73 11.77 19.17
C ASP A 160 -8.06 11.00 20.32
N GLU A 161 -7.16 10.07 20.00
CA GLU A 161 -6.39 9.29 20.98
C GLU A 161 -5.54 10.19 21.90
N SER A 162 -5.02 11.30 21.35
CA SER A 162 -4.23 12.28 22.10
C SER A 162 -5.09 13.26 22.93
N GLY A 163 -6.42 13.10 22.94
CA GLY A 163 -7.35 13.99 23.65
C GLY A 163 -7.57 15.36 23.01
N ASN A 164 -7.07 15.58 21.79
CA ASN A 164 -7.22 16.83 21.04
C ASN A 164 -8.51 16.83 20.21
N ALA A 165 -9.64 16.98 20.92
CA ALA A 165 -10.98 16.89 20.33
C ALA A 165 -11.26 17.93 19.22
N GLU A 166 -10.64 19.12 19.29
CA GLU A 166 -10.80 20.14 18.25
C GLU A 166 -10.14 19.71 16.94
N SER A 167 -8.90 19.23 17.01
CA SER A 167 -8.17 18.76 15.83
C SER A 167 -8.80 17.49 15.26
N ALA A 168 -9.20 16.56 16.13
CA ALA A 168 -9.91 15.35 15.73
C ALA A 168 -11.17 15.67 14.91
N ARG A 169 -12.01 16.58 15.41
CA ARG A 169 -13.23 17.03 14.72
C ARG A 169 -12.91 17.71 13.38
N SER A 170 -11.90 18.58 13.37
CA SER A 170 -11.50 19.30 12.16
C SER A 170 -11.09 18.33 11.05
N HIS A 171 -10.17 17.42 11.36
CA HIS A 171 -9.71 16.41 10.41
C HIS A 171 -10.82 15.45 9.99
N ALA A 172 -11.69 15.02 10.92
CA ALA A 172 -12.81 14.15 10.59
C ALA A 172 -13.75 14.78 9.55
N ARG A 173 -14.05 16.08 9.67
CA ARG A 173 -14.86 16.82 8.69
C ARG A 173 -14.19 16.92 7.33
N THR A 174 -12.88 17.16 7.29
CA THR A 174 -12.11 17.18 6.05
C THR A 174 -12.12 15.80 5.37
N ALA A 175 -11.92 14.72 6.14
CA ALA A 175 -12.01 13.36 5.61
C ALA A 175 -13.39 13.07 5.01
N LEU A 176 -14.48 13.37 5.73
CA LEU A 176 -15.85 13.19 5.22
C LEU A 176 -16.13 14.02 3.96
N THR A 177 -15.60 15.26 3.91
CA THR A 177 -15.71 16.10 2.71
C THR A 177 -14.99 15.48 1.51
N ALA A 178 -13.79 14.94 1.72
CA ALA A 178 -13.05 14.25 0.67
C ALA A 178 -13.75 12.97 0.20
N ALA A 179 -14.34 12.20 1.12
CA ALA A 179 -15.11 11.00 0.82
C ALA A 179 -16.39 11.28 0.02
N ALA A 180 -16.99 12.46 0.18
CA ALA A 180 -18.18 12.89 -0.54
C ALA A 180 -17.91 13.44 -1.95
N LYS A 181 -16.64 13.56 -2.38
CA LYS A 181 -16.31 14.08 -3.71
C LYS A 181 -16.73 13.09 -4.80
N GLU A 182 -17.50 13.58 -5.77
CA GLU A 182 -17.89 12.82 -6.98
C GLU A 182 -16.97 13.08 -8.18
N HIS A 183 -16.01 13.99 -8.03
CA HIS A 183 -15.07 14.38 -9.09
C HIS A 183 -13.66 14.63 -8.53
N SER A 184 -12.65 14.08 -9.21
CA SER A 184 -11.24 14.09 -8.81
C SER A 184 -10.51 15.40 -9.07
N GLY A 185 -11.06 16.23 -9.97
CA GLY A 185 -10.44 17.45 -10.50
C GLY A 185 -9.80 17.25 -11.87
N PHE A 186 -9.63 16.01 -12.33
CA PHE A 186 -9.08 15.71 -13.65
C PHE A 186 -10.15 15.65 -14.74
N VAL A 187 -10.05 16.54 -15.72
CA VAL A 187 -11.02 16.65 -16.84
C VAL A 187 -11.18 15.34 -17.62
N ARG A 188 -10.08 14.62 -17.89
CA ARG A 188 -10.09 13.40 -18.70
C ARG A 188 -10.40 12.12 -17.91
N HIS A 189 -10.22 12.17 -16.59
CA HIS A 189 -10.40 11.04 -15.68
C HIS A 189 -11.14 11.51 -14.42
N PRO A 190 -12.41 11.91 -14.55
CA PRO A 190 -13.15 12.58 -13.48
C PRO A 190 -13.31 11.70 -12.23
N THR A 191 -13.23 10.38 -12.37
CA THR A 191 -13.44 9.41 -11.28
C THR A 191 -12.16 8.83 -10.69
N VAL A 192 -10.98 9.18 -11.21
CA VAL A 192 -9.71 8.60 -10.73
C VAL A 192 -9.40 9.10 -9.32
N GLY A 193 -9.04 8.19 -8.41
CA GLY A 193 -8.64 8.55 -7.05
C GLY A 193 -9.80 9.07 -6.17
N LEU A 194 -11.05 8.84 -6.56
CA LEU A 194 -12.18 9.01 -5.65
C LEU A 194 -12.17 7.95 -4.55
N VAL A 195 -12.77 8.25 -3.41
CA VAL A 195 -13.03 7.26 -2.36
C VAL A 195 -14.15 6.34 -2.84
N SER A 196 -13.85 5.05 -2.98
CA SER A 196 -14.82 4.03 -3.35
C SER A 196 -14.97 3.00 -2.24
N ASN A 197 -16.20 2.69 -1.83
CA ASN A 197 -16.52 1.69 -0.81
C ASN A 197 -15.68 1.85 0.48
N PRO A 198 -15.71 3.03 1.14
CA PRO A 198 -15.01 3.21 2.41
C PRO A 198 -15.52 2.21 3.46
N ASP A 199 -14.63 1.81 4.37
CA ASP A 199 -15.01 0.97 5.51
C ASP A 199 -16.04 1.71 6.38
N MET A 200 -17.21 1.08 6.58
CA MET A 200 -18.30 1.66 7.35
C MET A 200 -17.91 1.95 8.80
N THR A 201 -17.06 1.11 9.40
CA THR A 201 -16.53 1.31 10.76
C THR A 201 -15.72 2.59 10.85
N VAL A 202 -14.92 2.87 9.80
CA VAL A 202 -14.12 4.10 9.71
C VAL A 202 -15.04 5.30 9.53
N LEU A 203 -16.04 5.21 8.64
CA LEU A 203 -17.00 6.29 8.43
C LEU A 203 -17.80 6.63 9.68
N ASP A 204 -18.33 5.63 10.38
CA ASP A 204 -19.13 5.82 11.59
C ASP A 204 -18.29 6.52 12.68
N ARG A 205 -17.02 6.10 12.84
CA ARG A 205 -16.10 6.78 13.77
C ARG A 205 -15.85 8.23 13.37
N LEU A 206 -15.61 8.50 12.08
CA LEU A 206 -15.41 9.87 11.59
C LEU A 206 -16.66 10.75 11.81
N GLN A 207 -17.86 10.22 11.58
CA GLN A 207 -19.12 10.94 11.85
C GLN A 207 -19.26 11.29 13.33
N GLY A 208 -18.98 10.33 14.21
CA GLY A 208 -18.94 10.56 15.66
C GLY A 208 -17.98 11.68 16.07
N LEU A 209 -16.76 11.70 15.52
CA LEU A 209 -15.77 12.77 15.77
C LEU A 209 -16.19 14.12 15.18
N ALA A 210 -16.78 14.11 13.99
CA ALA A 210 -17.25 15.30 13.30
C ALA A 210 -18.50 15.94 13.94
N GLY A 211 -19.27 15.14 14.71
CA GLY A 211 -20.51 15.51 15.36
C GLY A 211 -21.69 15.62 14.40
N VAL A 212 -21.76 14.72 13.41
CA VAL A 212 -22.82 14.67 12.38
C VAL A 212 -23.50 13.31 12.34
#